data_AF-A0A7S1T1Q3-F1
#
_entry.id   AF-A0A7S1T1Q3-F1
#
_cell.length_a   1.000
_cell.length_b   1.000
_cell.length_c   1.000
_cell.angle_alpha   90.00
_cell.angle_beta   90.00
_cell.angle_gamma   90.00
#
_symmetry.space_group_name_H-M   'P 1'
#
loop_
_entity.id
_entity.type
_entity.pdbx_description
1 polymer ?
#
loop_
_entity_poly.entity_id
_entity_poly.type
_entity_poly.pdbx_seq_one_letter_code
_entity_poly.pdbx_strand_id
1 'polypeptide(L)'
;FFVPPPRRYVDFPITDILQMMGRAGRPQYDKHGVAVIMVHEPKKNFYKKFLYEPFPVESSLPEQLPDHINAEVVGGTVRSMQDALDYLTWTFFYRRLLQNPSYYDLESTEAESVNGFLSTMVDDVFAALEEAGCVETDGEGGVAPTTAGRVASFYYLDHRTMRQFYISLGAGMDVPSLLDVLCSASEFDELPVRHNEDKLNLELAESVRWRVDLRTCDDPHTKTNLLLQAHFGRGSLPISDYHTDTRSVLDG
;
A
#
# COMPACT_ATOMS: atom_id res chain seq x y z
N PHE A 1 7.97 -15.99 1.13
CA PHE A 1 6.59 -16.34 1.52
C PHE A 1 5.69 -16.28 0.29
N PHE A 2 4.53 -16.94 0.31
CA PHE A 2 3.59 -16.95 -0.82
C PHE A 2 2.78 -15.66 -0.84
N VAL A 3 2.69 -15.01 -2.00
CA VAL A 3 1.88 -13.79 -2.21
C VAL A 3 0.75 -14.13 -3.20
N PRO A 4 -0.52 -13.78 -2.90
CA PRO A 4 -1.68 -14.24 -3.65
C PRO A 4 -1.71 -13.72 -5.09
N PRO A 5 -1.61 -12.42 -5.41
CA PRO A 5 -1.25 -11.97 -6.76
C PRO A 5 0.19 -11.40 -6.75
N PRO A 6 1.13 -11.89 -7.58
CA PRO A 6 0.98 -12.77 -8.74
C PRO A 6 1.24 -14.28 -8.46
N ARG A 7 0.61 -14.87 -7.42
CA ARG A 7 0.70 -16.29 -7.04
C ARG A 7 2.13 -16.83 -7.00
N ARG A 8 3.05 -16.03 -6.46
CA ARG A 8 4.49 -16.36 -6.46
C ARG A 8 5.03 -16.43 -5.06
N TYR A 9 6.08 -17.22 -4.91
CA TYR A 9 6.94 -17.13 -3.73
C TYR A 9 7.83 -15.89 -3.87
N VAL A 10 7.58 -14.91 -3.02
CA VAL A 10 8.43 -13.73 -2.85
C VAL A 10 9.49 -14.04 -1.79
N ASP A 11 10.67 -13.49 -1.96
CA ASP A 11 11.72 -13.61 -0.96
C ASP A 11 11.38 -12.84 0.32
N PHE A 12 11.97 -13.25 1.43
CA PHE A 12 11.91 -12.41 2.63
C PHE A 12 12.69 -11.11 2.38
N PRO A 13 12.16 -9.96 2.82
CA PRO A 13 12.93 -8.73 2.90
C PRO A 13 14.24 -8.98 3.65
N ILE A 14 15.34 -8.37 3.18
CA ILE A 14 16.64 -8.51 3.85
C ILE A 14 16.57 -8.00 5.29
N THR A 15 15.76 -6.97 5.55
CA THR A 15 15.50 -6.44 6.90
C THR A 15 14.99 -7.51 7.85
N ASP A 16 14.08 -8.37 7.40
CA ASP A 16 13.52 -9.45 8.22
C ASP A 16 14.59 -10.49 8.52
N ILE A 17 15.42 -10.83 7.53
CA ILE A 17 16.53 -11.77 7.71
C ILE A 17 17.56 -11.20 8.69
N LEU A 18 17.90 -9.90 8.58
CA LEU A 18 18.79 -9.22 9.51
C LEU A 18 18.20 -9.21 10.93
N GLN A 19 16.89 -8.97 11.08
CA GLN A 19 16.21 -9.07 12.38
C GLN A 19 16.22 -10.50 12.94
N MET A 20 15.97 -11.52 12.12
CA MET A 20 16.03 -12.93 12.52
C MET A 20 17.45 -13.31 12.96
N MET A 21 18.48 -12.88 12.23
CA MET A 21 19.88 -13.09 12.58
C MET A 21 20.31 -12.33 13.83
N GLY A 22 19.78 -11.12 14.05
CA GLY A 22 20.05 -10.32 15.24
C GLY A 22 19.62 -10.99 16.55
N ARG A 23 18.75 -12.02 16.47
CA ARG A 23 18.37 -12.86 17.61
C ARG A 23 19.36 -13.99 17.90
N ALA A 24 20.34 -14.22 17.02
CA ALA A 24 21.32 -15.30 17.18
C ALA A 24 22.42 -14.91 18.18
N GLY A 25 22.37 -15.52 19.36
CA GLY A 25 23.33 -15.30 20.44
C GLY A 25 22.81 -14.32 21.48
N ARG A 26 23.03 -14.65 22.76
CA ARG A 26 22.59 -13.81 23.88
C ARG A 26 23.73 -12.92 24.36
N PRO A 27 23.54 -11.60 24.36
CA PRO A 27 24.50 -10.69 24.98
C PRO A 27 24.76 -11.16 26.42
N GLN A 28 26.03 -11.26 26.82
CA GLN A 28 26.53 -11.71 28.14
C GLN A 28 26.65 -13.22 28.39
N TYR A 29 25.97 -14.10 27.65
CA TYR A 29 26.03 -15.56 27.91
C TYR A 29 26.86 -16.31 26.87
N ASP A 30 26.68 -15.97 25.59
CA ASP A 30 27.28 -16.71 24.50
C ASP A 30 28.53 -15.98 23.98
N LYS A 31 29.63 -16.71 23.74
CA LYS A 31 30.88 -16.11 23.20
C LYS A 31 30.75 -15.74 21.72
N HIS A 32 29.88 -16.45 21.00
CA HIS A 32 29.63 -16.27 19.57
C HIS A 32 28.15 -16.56 19.28
N GLY A 33 27.53 -15.78 18.40
CA GLY A 33 26.23 -16.10 17.80
C GLY A 33 26.43 -16.73 16.43
N VAL A 34 25.71 -17.81 16.14
CA VAL A 34 25.74 -18.47 14.81
C VAL A 34 24.34 -18.46 14.24
N ALA A 35 24.18 -17.84 13.06
CA ALA A 35 22.95 -17.89 12.28
C ALA A 35 23.20 -18.68 10.99
N VAL A 36 22.33 -19.65 10.69
CA VAL A 36 22.41 -20.46 9.47
C VAL A 36 21.23 -20.11 8.58
N ILE A 37 21.51 -19.57 7.41
CA ILE A 37 20.50 -19.19 6.43
C ILE A 37 20.44 -20.28 5.35
N MET A 38 19.30 -20.98 5.29
CA MET A 38 19.04 -21.97 4.25
C MET A 38 18.26 -21.30 3.12
N VAL A 39 18.89 -21.15 1.95
CA VAL A 39 18.30 -20.49 0.77
C VAL A 39 18.54 -21.30 -0.50
N HIS A 40 17.72 -21.08 -1.51
CA HIS A 40 17.93 -21.62 -2.84
C HIS A 40 19.29 -21.15 -3.39
N GLU A 41 20.05 -22.07 -4.01
CA GLU A 41 21.45 -21.85 -4.41
C GLU A 41 21.70 -20.56 -5.23
N PRO A 42 20.87 -20.19 -6.23
CA PRO A 42 21.02 -18.94 -6.98
C PRO A 42 20.99 -17.67 -6.10
N LYS A 43 20.30 -17.72 -4.94
CA LYS A 43 20.14 -16.58 -4.03
C LYS A 43 21.26 -16.49 -2.98
N LYS A 44 22.11 -17.51 -2.88
CA LYS A 44 23.21 -17.57 -1.89
C LYS A 44 24.13 -16.35 -2.00
N ASN A 45 24.53 -15.99 -3.22
CA ASN A 45 25.44 -14.87 -3.43
C ASN A 45 24.78 -13.51 -3.17
N PHE A 46 23.48 -13.38 -3.51
CA PHE A 46 22.68 -12.20 -3.19
C PHE A 46 22.67 -11.96 -1.68
N TYR A 47 22.21 -12.93 -0.88
CA TYR A 47 22.18 -12.78 0.57
C TYR A 47 23.57 -12.63 1.16
N LYS A 48 24.57 -13.40 0.70
CA LYS A 48 25.95 -13.27 1.17
C LYS A 48 26.47 -11.82 1.02
N LYS A 49 26.24 -11.18 -0.13
CA LYS A 49 26.69 -9.80 -0.38
C LYS A 49 26.07 -8.84 0.64
N PHE A 50 24.74 -8.86 0.78
CA PHE A 50 24.00 -7.91 1.63
C PHE A 50 24.10 -8.18 3.15
N LEU A 51 24.67 -9.30 3.56
CA LEU A 51 25.01 -9.53 4.98
C LEU A 51 26.31 -8.85 5.39
N TYR A 52 27.21 -8.59 4.44
CA TYR A 52 28.52 -7.99 4.71
C TYR A 52 28.63 -6.56 4.16
N GLU A 53 27.78 -6.17 3.21
CA GLU A 53 27.69 -4.83 2.65
C GLU A 53 26.35 -4.16 3.01
N PRO A 54 26.32 -2.87 3.37
CA PRO A 54 25.08 -2.14 3.61
C PRO A 54 24.14 -2.17 2.40
N PHE A 55 22.84 -2.33 2.65
CA PHE A 55 21.83 -2.30 1.60
C PHE A 55 21.62 -0.87 1.09
N PRO A 56 21.64 -0.62 -0.23
CA PRO A 56 21.29 0.69 -0.77
C PRO A 56 19.80 0.95 -0.53
N VAL A 57 19.49 2.00 0.23
CA VAL A 57 18.11 2.40 0.52
C VAL A 57 17.66 3.39 -0.54
N GLU A 58 16.58 3.05 -1.23
CA GLU A 58 15.90 3.89 -2.21
C GLU A 58 14.56 4.39 -1.67
N SER A 59 13.99 5.41 -2.30
CA SER A 59 12.74 6.02 -1.88
C SER A 59 11.55 5.43 -2.62
N SER A 60 10.55 4.93 -1.89
CA SER A 60 9.24 4.52 -2.45
C SER A 60 8.22 5.67 -2.49
N LEU A 61 8.63 6.90 -2.15
CA LEU A 61 7.74 8.07 -2.14
C LEU A 61 6.89 8.24 -3.41
N PRO A 62 7.41 8.04 -4.64
CA PRO A 62 6.61 8.22 -5.86
C PRO A 62 5.32 7.37 -5.88
N GLU A 63 5.35 6.19 -5.28
CA GLU A 63 4.19 5.27 -5.23
C GLU A 63 3.06 5.79 -4.33
N GLN A 64 3.39 6.59 -3.32
CA GLN A 64 2.48 7.10 -2.29
C GLN A 64 2.32 8.63 -2.38
N LEU A 65 2.88 9.23 -3.43
CA LEU A 65 2.97 10.69 -3.56
C LEU A 65 1.61 11.38 -3.59
N PRO A 66 0.55 10.85 -4.24
CA PRO A 66 -0.77 11.50 -4.21
C PRO A 66 -1.32 11.74 -2.82
N ASP A 67 -1.26 10.76 -1.92
CA ASP A 67 -1.83 10.88 -0.58
C ASP A 67 -1.04 11.88 0.27
N HIS A 68 0.30 11.91 0.12
CA HIS A 68 1.16 12.90 0.75
C HIS A 68 0.86 14.32 0.23
N ILE A 69 0.73 14.51 -1.08
CA ILE A 69 0.41 15.82 -1.65
C ILE A 69 -0.98 16.28 -1.21
N ASN A 70 -1.98 15.40 -1.20
CA ASN A 70 -3.31 15.72 -0.67
C ASN A 70 -3.24 16.20 0.79
N ALA A 71 -2.48 15.52 1.64
CA ALA A 71 -2.28 15.94 3.02
C ALA A 71 -1.62 17.33 3.14
N GLU A 72 -0.61 17.63 2.31
CA GLU A 72 0.05 18.94 2.31
C GLU A 72 -0.83 20.06 1.74
N VAL A 73 -1.71 19.75 0.78
CA VAL A 73 -2.74 20.67 0.29
C VAL A 73 -3.78 20.96 1.38
N VAL A 74 -4.24 19.93 2.09
CA VAL A 74 -5.16 20.07 3.24
C VAL A 74 -4.52 20.86 4.38
N GLY A 75 -3.24 20.63 4.65
CA GLY A 75 -2.42 21.36 5.62
C GLY A 75 -2.12 22.80 5.21
N GLY A 76 -2.31 23.13 3.92
CA GLY A 76 -2.06 24.46 3.36
C GLY A 76 -0.59 24.79 3.15
N THR A 77 0.29 23.78 3.19
CA THR A 77 1.71 23.87 2.80
C THR A 77 1.84 24.00 1.28
N VAL A 78 1.07 23.20 0.55
CA VAL A 78 1.02 23.21 -0.93
C VAL A 78 -0.25 23.94 -1.36
N ARG A 79 -0.11 25.05 -2.08
CA ARG A 79 -1.24 25.85 -2.59
C ARG A 79 -1.20 26.04 -4.10
N SER A 80 -0.14 25.57 -4.73
CA SER A 80 0.10 25.64 -6.17
C SER A 80 0.93 24.46 -6.63
N MET A 81 0.93 24.21 -7.94
CA MET A 81 1.81 23.19 -8.56
C MET A 81 3.30 23.47 -8.29
N GLN A 82 3.69 24.74 -8.23
CA GLN A 82 5.07 25.12 -7.90
C GLN A 82 5.43 24.75 -6.45
N ASP A 83 4.51 24.94 -5.50
CA ASP A 83 4.75 24.54 -4.10
C ASP A 83 4.96 23.01 -3.99
N ALA A 84 4.27 22.22 -4.81
CA ALA A 84 4.46 20.76 -4.84
C ALA A 84 5.84 20.36 -5.38
N LEU A 85 6.31 21.04 -6.44
CA LEU A 85 7.68 20.86 -6.94
C LEU A 85 8.71 21.22 -5.87
N ASP A 86 8.52 22.37 -5.20
CA ASP A 86 9.40 22.81 -4.13
C ASP A 86 9.39 21.81 -2.97
N TYR A 87 8.21 21.31 -2.57
CA TYR A 87 8.06 20.26 -1.56
C TYR A 87 8.89 19.01 -1.90
N LEU A 88 8.85 18.54 -3.14
CA LEU A 88 9.62 17.37 -3.57
C LEU A 88 11.13 17.56 -3.37
N THR A 89 11.67 18.77 -3.54
CA THR A 89 13.11 19.03 -3.37
C THR A 89 13.62 18.76 -1.94
N TRP A 90 12.74 18.81 -0.93
CA TRP A 90 13.08 18.54 0.47
C TRP A 90 13.09 17.06 0.83
N THR A 91 12.62 16.19 -0.07
CA THR A 91 12.40 14.78 0.21
C THR A 91 13.67 13.95 0.07
N PHE A 92 13.69 12.77 0.71
CA PHE A 92 14.72 11.76 0.48
C PHE A 92 14.73 11.29 -0.99
N PHE A 93 13.56 11.24 -1.62
CA PHE A 93 13.39 10.91 -3.03
C PHE A 93 14.24 11.81 -3.93
N TYR A 94 14.13 13.13 -3.82
CA TYR A 94 14.91 14.05 -4.66
C TYR A 94 16.42 13.83 -4.54
N ARG A 95 16.91 13.56 -3.32
CA ARG A 95 18.32 13.23 -3.09
C ARG A 95 18.73 11.93 -3.78
N ARG A 96 17.86 10.91 -3.80
CA ARG A 96 18.14 9.62 -4.44
C ARG A 96 17.98 9.67 -5.95
N LEU A 97 17.03 10.45 -6.47
CA LEU A 97 16.83 10.68 -7.90
C LEU A 97 18.14 11.14 -8.58
N LEU A 98 18.86 12.08 -7.95
CA LEU A 98 20.13 12.57 -8.48
C LEU A 98 21.31 11.59 -8.32
N GLN A 99 21.24 10.66 -7.36
CA GLN A 99 22.31 9.70 -7.07
C GLN A 99 22.17 8.38 -7.84
N ASN A 100 20.94 7.98 -8.15
CA ASN A 100 20.62 6.74 -8.85
C ASN A 100 19.46 6.96 -9.85
N PRO A 101 19.65 7.83 -10.86
CA PRO A 101 18.59 8.25 -11.78
C PRO A 101 17.94 7.07 -12.52
N SER A 102 18.73 6.08 -12.93
CA SER A 102 18.25 4.89 -13.64
C SER A 102 17.34 3.99 -12.81
N TYR A 103 17.34 4.11 -11.48
CA TYR A 103 16.38 3.38 -10.64
C TYR A 103 14.97 3.97 -10.72
N TYR A 104 14.87 5.28 -11.00
CA TYR A 104 13.62 6.03 -11.10
C TYR A 104 13.26 6.34 -12.57
N ASP A 105 13.86 5.63 -13.52
CA ASP A 105 13.66 5.82 -14.96
C ASP A 105 13.96 7.25 -15.47
N LEU A 106 14.85 7.97 -14.78
CA LEU A 106 15.31 9.30 -15.21
C LEU A 106 16.45 9.17 -16.23
N GLU A 107 16.27 9.76 -17.41
CA GLU A 107 17.22 9.67 -18.53
C GLU A 107 18.54 10.41 -18.27
N SER A 108 18.47 11.56 -17.60
CA SER A 108 19.63 12.43 -17.36
C SER A 108 19.48 13.22 -16.06
N THR A 109 20.60 13.49 -15.39
CA THR A 109 20.66 14.35 -14.20
C THR A 109 20.88 15.82 -14.51
N GLU A 110 20.85 16.21 -15.80
CA GLU A 110 20.83 17.60 -16.21
C GLU A 110 19.57 18.31 -15.70
N ALA A 111 19.70 19.59 -15.33
CA ALA A 111 18.63 20.32 -14.65
C ALA A 111 17.31 20.35 -15.44
N GLU A 112 17.37 20.45 -16.77
CA GLU A 112 16.19 20.43 -17.65
C GLU A 112 15.46 19.08 -17.60
N SER A 113 16.19 17.97 -17.60
CA SER A 113 15.60 16.62 -17.53
C SER A 113 14.98 16.34 -16.16
N VAL A 114 15.67 16.72 -15.07
CA VAL A 114 15.15 16.59 -13.71
C VAL A 114 13.87 17.42 -13.53
N ASN A 115 13.88 18.68 -13.96
CA ASN A 115 12.71 19.54 -13.84
C ASN A 115 11.54 19.00 -14.66
N GLY A 116 11.76 18.59 -15.91
CA GLY A 116 10.71 17.99 -16.74
C GLY A 116 10.12 16.72 -16.12
N PHE A 117 10.96 15.86 -15.54
CA PHE A 117 10.52 14.65 -14.85
C PHE A 117 9.67 14.96 -13.61
N LEU A 118 10.10 15.89 -12.76
CA LEU A 118 9.36 16.28 -11.57
C LEU A 118 8.05 16.99 -11.91
N SER A 119 8.04 17.84 -12.95
CA SER A 119 6.84 18.48 -13.46
C SER A 119 5.80 17.46 -13.91
N THR A 120 6.17 16.52 -14.77
CA THR A 120 5.27 15.44 -15.21
C THR A 120 4.74 14.64 -14.03
N MET A 121 5.60 14.29 -13.07
CA MET A 121 5.18 13.57 -11.86
C MET A 121 4.16 14.34 -11.02
N VAL A 122 4.36 15.66 -10.84
CA VAL A 122 3.42 16.51 -10.10
C VAL A 122 2.11 16.66 -10.85
N ASP A 123 2.15 16.82 -12.18
CA ASP A 123 0.95 16.90 -13.02
C ASP A 123 0.12 15.61 -12.92
N ASP A 124 0.77 14.45 -13.02
CA ASP A 124 0.13 13.13 -12.90
C ASP A 124 -0.52 12.95 -11.51
N VAL A 125 0.17 13.40 -10.45
CA VAL A 125 -0.35 13.36 -9.09
C VAL A 125 -1.60 14.22 -8.92
N PHE A 126 -1.57 15.47 -9.39
CA PHE A 126 -2.75 16.33 -9.29
C PHE A 126 -3.90 15.81 -10.15
N ALA A 127 -3.63 15.28 -11.35
CA ALA A 127 -4.66 14.64 -12.16
C ALA A 127 -5.32 13.45 -11.44
N ALA A 128 -4.53 12.60 -10.77
CA ALA A 128 -5.06 11.49 -9.98
C ALA A 128 -5.91 11.96 -8.78
N LEU A 129 -5.48 13.02 -8.11
CA LEU A 129 -6.22 13.60 -6.98
C LEU A 129 -7.51 14.31 -7.41
N GLU A 130 -7.52 14.97 -8.56
CA GLU A 130 -8.73 15.56 -9.15
C GLU A 130 -9.72 14.46 -9.58
N GLU A 131 -9.24 13.39 -10.20
CA GLU A 131 -10.08 12.23 -10.56
C GLU A 131 -10.67 11.54 -9.32
N ALA A 132 -9.92 11.50 -8.22
CA ALA A 132 -10.40 11.04 -6.92
C ALA A 132 -11.35 12.02 -6.22
N GLY A 133 -11.53 13.23 -6.77
CA GLY A 133 -12.33 14.30 -6.18
C GLY A 133 -11.72 14.90 -4.91
N CYS A 134 -10.43 14.68 -4.64
CA CYS A 134 -9.74 15.12 -3.42
C CYS A 134 -9.29 16.59 -3.47
N VAL A 135 -8.94 17.09 -4.66
CA VAL A 135 -8.48 18.46 -4.86
C VAL A 135 -9.18 19.10 -6.06
N GLU A 136 -9.15 20.42 -6.11
CA GLU A 136 -9.57 21.24 -7.25
C GLU A 136 -8.42 22.17 -7.65
N THR A 137 -8.08 22.20 -8.94
CA THR A 137 -7.14 23.19 -9.49
C THR A 137 -7.89 24.39 -10.06
N ASP A 138 -7.34 25.59 -9.86
CA ASP A 138 -7.71 26.74 -10.69
C ASP A 138 -6.84 26.73 -11.95
N GLY A 139 -7.38 27.17 -13.09
CA GLY A 139 -6.65 27.14 -14.37
C GLY A 139 -5.39 28.03 -14.41
N GLU A 140 -5.01 28.66 -13.30
CA GLU A 140 -3.80 29.47 -13.12
C GLU A 140 -2.72 28.74 -12.29
N GLY A 141 -2.96 27.47 -11.91
CA GLY A 141 -2.01 26.61 -11.21
C GLY A 141 -2.15 26.62 -9.68
N GLY A 142 -3.17 27.29 -9.15
CA GLY A 142 -3.57 27.22 -7.75
C GLY A 142 -4.32 25.93 -7.44
N VAL A 143 -4.20 25.43 -6.21
CA VAL A 143 -4.81 24.17 -5.77
C VAL A 143 -5.50 24.35 -4.42
N ALA A 144 -6.69 23.79 -4.29
CA ALA A 144 -7.45 23.77 -3.04
C ALA A 144 -7.97 22.36 -2.71
N PRO A 145 -8.05 21.99 -1.42
CA PRO A 145 -8.61 20.70 -1.01
C PRO A 145 -10.15 20.74 -1.02
N THR A 146 -10.76 19.65 -1.50
CA THR A 146 -12.21 19.45 -1.38
C THR A 146 -12.59 18.90 0.00
N THR A 147 -13.90 18.75 0.26
CA THR A 147 -14.36 18.02 1.45
C THR A 147 -13.89 16.57 1.45
N ALA A 148 -13.85 15.91 0.29
CA ALA A 148 -13.38 14.53 0.16
C ALA A 148 -11.87 14.44 0.45
N GLY A 149 -11.06 15.37 -0.07
CA GLY A 149 -9.63 15.41 0.23
C GLY A 149 -9.33 15.61 1.72
N ARG A 150 -10.13 16.45 2.40
CA ARG A 150 -10.05 16.62 3.86
C ARG A 150 -10.41 15.35 4.63
N VAL A 151 -11.43 14.62 4.20
CA VAL A 151 -11.80 13.31 4.79
C VAL A 151 -10.67 12.32 4.59
N ALA A 152 -10.13 12.22 3.38
CA ALA A 152 -9.03 11.32 3.05
C ALA A 152 -7.79 11.61 3.91
N SER A 153 -7.39 12.88 4.01
CA SER A 153 -6.25 13.29 4.83
C SER A 153 -6.48 13.07 6.32
N PHE A 154 -7.70 13.30 6.84
CA PHE A 154 -8.00 13.14 8.26
C PHE A 154 -8.03 11.67 8.69
N TYR A 155 -8.56 10.79 7.83
CA TYR A 155 -8.69 9.36 8.11
C TYR A 155 -7.57 8.50 7.51
N TYR A 156 -6.57 9.13 6.89
CA TYR A 156 -5.45 8.44 6.22
C TYR A 156 -5.91 7.45 5.14
N LEU A 157 -6.91 7.83 4.35
CA LEU A 157 -7.44 7.01 3.25
C LEU A 157 -6.66 7.24 1.96
N ASP A 158 -6.48 6.15 1.21
CA ASP A 158 -5.87 6.17 -0.12
C ASP A 158 -6.77 6.92 -1.11
N HIS A 159 -6.19 7.78 -1.95
CA HIS A 159 -6.93 8.50 -3.00
C HIS A 159 -7.66 7.55 -3.97
N ARG A 160 -7.17 6.32 -4.18
CA ARG A 160 -7.84 5.30 -5.00
C ARG A 160 -9.13 4.82 -4.34
N THR A 161 -9.13 4.67 -3.02
CA THR A 161 -10.35 4.39 -2.23
C THR A 161 -11.34 5.54 -2.36
N MET A 162 -10.87 6.79 -2.26
CA MET A 162 -11.72 7.97 -2.45
C MET A 162 -12.32 8.04 -3.84
N ARG A 163 -11.53 7.75 -4.89
CA ARG A 163 -12.01 7.64 -6.27
C ARG A 163 -13.08 6.57 -6.42
N GLN A 164 -12.86 5.39 -5.85
CA GLN A 164 -13.81 4.28 -5.88
C GLN A 164 -15.12 4.64 -5.18
N PHE A 165 -15.03 5.32 -4.03
CA PHE A 165 -16.20 5.82 -3.30
C PHE A 165 -16.93 6.91 -4.09
N TYR A 166 -16.20 7.82 -4.72
CA TYR A 166 -16.77 8.88 -5.53
C TYR A 166 -17.62 8.34 -6.71
N ILE A 167 -17.16 7.27 -7.35
CA ILE A 167 -17.86 6.65 -8.48
C ILE A 167 -19.01 5.75 -8.02
N SER A 168 -18.86 5.06 -6.88
CA SER A 168 -19.76 3.96 -6.49
C SER A 168 -20.83 4.36 -5.49
N LEU A 169 -20.60 5.40 -4.68
CA LEU A 169 -21.59 5.84 -3.68
C LEU A 169 -22.71 6.64 -4.32
N GLY A 170 -23.94 6.30 -3.96
CA GLY A 170 -25.15 6.97 -4.44
C GLY A 170 -26.22 7.09 -3.36
N ALA A 171 -27.18 8.00 -3.58
CA ALA A 171 -28.29 8.15 -2.65
C ALA A 171 -29.19 6.90 -2.65
N GLY A 172 -29.56 6.42 -1.46
CA GLY A 172 -30.51 5.32 -1.29
C GLY A 172 -29.93 3.91 -1.46
N MET A 173 -28.59 3.74 -1.41
CA MET A 173 -27.97 2.41 -1.42
C MET A 173 -28.41 1.56 -0.22
N ASP A 174 -28.59 0.26 -0.46
CA ASP A 174 -28.86 -0.69 0.60
C ASP A 174 -27.56 -1.17 1.28
N VAL A 175 -27.71 -1.83 2.44
CA VAL A 175 -26.57 -2.27 3.24
C VAL A 175 -25.60 -3.22 2.50
N PRO A 176 -26.08 -4.21 1.71
CA PRO A 176 -25.19 -5.05 0.89
C PRO A 176 -24.36 -4.24 -0.09
N SER A 177 -24.96 -3.30 -0.83
CA SER A 177 -24.22 -2.49 -1.80
C SER A 177 -23.19 -1.59 -1.10
N LEU A 178 -23.54 -1.02 0.05
CA LEU A 178 -22.59 -0.23 0.85
C LEU A 178 -21.43 -1.08 1.36
N LEU A 179 -21.70 -2.32 1.76
CA LEU A 179 -20.66 -3.25 2.20
C LEU A 179 -19.73 -3.62 1.05
N ASP A 180 -20.26 -3.86 -0.15
CA ASP A 180 -19.45 -4.14 -1.33
C ASP A 180 -18.54 -2.95 -1.68
N VAL A 181 -19.06 -1.71 -1.63
CA VAL A 181 -18.23 -0.51 -1.84
C VAL A 181 -17.15 -0.39 -0.77
N LEU A 182 -17.48 -0.57 0.51
CA LEU A 182 -16.51 -0.53 1.59
C LEU A 182 -15.40 -1.57 1.39
N CYS A 183 -15.77 -2.81 1.05
CA CYS A 183 -14.78 -3.88 0.88
C CYS A 183 -13.89 -3.68 -0.34
N SER A 184 -14.32 -2.87 -1.32
CA SER A 184 -13.52 -2.52 -2.50
C SER A 184 -12.43 -1.46 -2.24
N ALA A 185 -12.28 -0.99 -1.01
CA ALA A 185 -11.25 -0.04 -0.62
C ALA A 185 -9.83 -0.62 -0.80
N SER A 186 -8.90 0.22 -1.26
CA SER A 186 -7.51 -0.14 -1.56
C SER A 186 -6.69 -0.50 -0.32
N GLU A 187 -7.12 -0.09 0.87
CA GLU A 187 -6.53 -0.50 2.15
C GLU A 187 -6.60 -2.03 2.35
N PHE A 188 -7.53 -2.70 1.66
CA PHE A 188 -7.67 -4.16 1.72
C PHE A 188 -6.90 -4.91 0.62
N ASP A 189 -6.20 -4.22 -0.29
CA ASP A 189 -5.41 -4.83 -1.38
C ASP A 189 -4.36 -5.83 -0.82
N GLU A 190 -3.82 -5.53 0.36
CA GLU A 190 -2.78 -6.33 1.01
C GLU A 190 -3.32 -7.43 1.93
N LEU A 191 -4.64 -7.58 2.07
CA LEU A 191 -5.20 -8.62 2.93
C LEU A 191 -4.77 -10.01 2.41
N PRO A 192 -4.11 -10.85 3.23
CA PRO A 192 -3.53 -12.08 2.74
C PRO A 192 -4.64 -13.08 2.39
N VAL A 193 -4.61 -13.59 1.16
CA VAL A 193 -5.34 -14.80 0.75
C VAL A 193 -4.34 -15.94 0.57
N ARG A 194 -4.17 -16.76 1.59
CA ARG A 194 -3.15 -17.82 1.62
C ARG A 194 -3.55 -19.01 0.74
N HIS A 195 -2.60 -19.88 0.47
CA HIS A 195 -2.84 -21.07 -0.35
C HIS A 195 -3.95 -21.96 0.26
N ASN A 196 -4.93 -22.36 -0.55
CA ASN A 196 -6.15 -23.09 -0.17
C ASN A 196 -7.20 -22.27 0.64
N GLU A 197 -6.97 -20.98 0.90
CA GLU A 197 -8.01 -20.17 1.55
C GLU A 197 -9.18 -19.86 0.63
N ASP A 198 -9.04 -19.99 -0.69
CA ASP A 198 -10.14 -19.91 -1.66
C ASP A 198 -11.27 -20.90 -1.34
N LYS A 199 -10.92 -22.12 -0.92
CA LYS A 199 -11.89 -23.15 -0.52
C LYS A 199 -12.57 -22.81 0.82
N LEU A 200 -11.79 -22.29 1.77
CA LEU A 200 -12.32 -21.85 3.07
C LEU A 200 -13.24 -20.64 2.92
N ASN A 201 -12.92 -19.73 2.00
CA ASN A 201 -13.77 -18.60 1.64
C ASN A 201 -15.08 -19.06 0.99
N LEU A 202 -15.05 -20.10 0.14
CA LEU A 202 -16.27 -20.71 -0.41
C LEU A 202 -17.16 -21.31 0.69
N GLU A 203 -16.58 -22.03 1.65
CA GLU A 203 -17.32 -22.57 2.81
C GLU A 203 -17.91 -21.44 3.67
N LEU A 204 -17.13 -20.39 3.93
CA LEU A 204 -17.59 -19.23 4.71
C LEU A 204 -18.73 -18.50 3.99
N ALA A 205 -18.68 -18.41 2.65
CA ALA A 205 -19.72 -17.78 1.82
C ALA A 205 -21.10 -18.45 1.94
N GLU A 206 -21.17 -19.72 2.32
CA GLU A 206 -22.45 -20.41 2.58
C GLU A 206 -23.10 -19.99 3.91
N SER A 207 -22.31 -19.43 4.83
CA SER A 207 -22.73 -19.09 6.19
C SER A 207 -23.05 -17.62 6.42
N VAL A 208 -22.62 -16.74 5.51
CA VAL A 208 -22.84 -15.28 5.62
C VAL A 208 -24.23 -14.88 5.16
N ARG A 209 -24.69 -13.71 5.62
CA ARG A 209 -26.06 -13.22 5.39
C ARG A 209 -26.32 -12.82 3.94
N TRP A 210 -25.37 -12.14 3.32
CA TRP A 210 -25.44 -11.60 1.97
C TRP A 210 -24.45 -12.31 1.06
N ARG A 211 -24.89 -12.68 -0.13
CA ARG A 211 -24.09 -13.45 -1.08
C ARG A 211 -22.96 -12.59 -1.63
N VAL A 212 -21.78 -13.19 -1.76
CA VAL A 212 -20.62 -12.63 -2.46
C VAL A 212 -20.43 -13.31 -3.81
N ASP A 213 -19.60 -12.75 -4.69
CA ASP A 213 -19.23 -13.42 -5.94
C ASP A 213 -18.28 -14.59 -5.66
N LEU A 214 -18.77 -15.81 -5.89
CA LEU A 214 -18.00 -17.05 -5.65
C LEU A 214 -16.82 -17.23 -6.61
N ARG A 215 -16.74 -16.45 -7.68
CA ARG A 215 -15.64 -16.50 -8.65
C ARG A 215 -14.39 -15.77 -8.15
N THR A 216 -14.53 -14.92 -7.15
CA THR A 216 -13.47 -14.08 -6.59
C THR A 216 -13.10 -14.51 -5.18
N CYS A 217 -13.35 -15.76 -4.77
CA CYS A 217 -12.98 -16.23 -3.43
C CYS A 217 -11.47 -16.26 -3.16
N ASP A 218 -10.63 -16.05 -4.18
CA ASP A 218 -9.19 -15.86 -4.03
C ASP A 218 -8.76 -14.38 -3.94
N ASP A 219 -9.72 -13.46 -3.95
CA ASP A 219 -9.53 -12.01 -3.93
C ASP A 219 -9.56 -11.42 -2.49
N PRO A 220 -8.64 -10.52 -2.14
CA PRO A 220 -8.59 -9.86 -0.83
C PRO A 220 -9.89 -9.14 -0.44
N HIS A 221 -10.55 -8.46 -1.37
CA HIS A 221 -11.78 -7.70 -1.10
C HIS A 221 -12.97 -8.63 -0.84
N THR A 222 -13.04 -9.75 -1.57
CA THR A 222 -14.05 -10.79 -1.31
C THR A 222 -13.85 -11.41 0.06
N LYS A 223 -12.60 -11.69 0.43
CA LYS A 223 -12.27 -12.18 1.79
C LYS A 223 -12.66 -11.15 2.85
N THR A 224 -12.35 -9.86 2.64
CA THR A 224 -12.73 -8.76 3.54
C THR A 224 -14.24 -8.74 3.79
N ASN A 225 -15.04 -8.84 2.73
CA ASN A 225 -16.49 -8.89 2.83
C ASN A 225 -16.98 -10.07 3.67
N LEU A 226 -16.45 -11.27 3.40
CA LEU A 226 -16.79 -12.47 4.18
C LEU A 226 -16.44 -12.31 5.67
N LEU A 227 -15.26 -11.77 5.98
CA LEU A 227 -14.82 -11.54 7.36
C LEU A 227 -15.69 -10.51 8.09
N LEU A 228 -16.03 -9.39 7.44
CA LEU A 228 -16.93 -8.38 8.02
C LEU A 228 -18.32 -8.95 8.28
N GLN A 229 -18.89 -9.67 7.31
CA GLN A 229 -20.19 -10.32 7.50
C GLN A 229 -20.17 -11.35 8.63
N ALA A 230 -19.14 -12.20 8.69
CA ALA A 230 -18.96 -13.17 9.76
C ALA A 230 -18.81 -12.47 11.13
N HIS A 231 -18.07 -11.36 11.19
CA HIS A 231 -17.92 -10.56 12.40
C HIS A 231 -19.26 -9.98 12.88
N PHE A 232 -20.00 -9.30 12.00
CA PHE A 232 -21.31 -8.73 12.33
C PHE A 232 -22.33 -9.79 12.72
N GLY A 233 -22.28 -10.95 12.07
CA GLY A 233 -23.14 -12.10 12.37
C GLY A 233 -22.70 -12.92 13.59
N ARG A 234 -21.54 -12.61 14.20
CA ARG A 234 -20.88 -13.44 15.23
C ARG A 234 -20.71 -14.90 14.79
N GLY A 235 -20.41 -15.11 13.51
CA GLY A 235 -20.17 -16.41 12.90
C GLY A 235 -18.85 -17.02 13.35
N SER A 236 -18.74 -18.35 13.23
CA SER A 236 -17.49 -19.06 13.46
C SER A 236 -16.53 -18.88 12.29
N LEU A 237 -15.27 -18.58 12.56
CA LEU A 237 -14.23 -18.51 11.54
C LEU A 237 -13.57 -19.90 11.35
N PRO A 238 -13.13 -20.27 10.14
CA PRO A 238 -12.64 -21.63 9.86
C PRO A 238 -11.35 -21.99 10.60
N ILE A 239 -10.42 -21.03 10.76
CA ILE A 239 -9.09 -21.24 11.33
C ILE A 239 -8.61 -20.01 12.13
N SER A 240 -7.57 -20.19 12.96
CA SER A 240 -6.99 -19.12 13.79
C SER A 240 -6.56 -17.89 12.99
N ASP A 241 -6.01 -18.09 11.80
CA ASP A 241 -5.47 -17.01 10.97
C ASP A 241 -6.56 -16.01 10.56
N TYR A 242 -7.79 -16.48 10.35
CA TYR A 242 -8.92 -15.61 10.01
C TYR A 242 -9.30 -14.67 11.15
N HIS A 243 -9.04 -15.03 12.41
CA HIS A 243 -9.23 -14.11 13.53
C HIS A 243 -8.21 -12.97 13.51
N THR A 244 -6.97 -13.27 13.13
CA THR A 244 -5.93 -12.25 12.95
C THR A 244 -6.26 -11.35 11.77
N ASP A 245 -6.65 -11.95 10.63
CA ASP A 245 -7.03 -11.20 9.43
C ASP A 245 -8.26 -10.32 9.68
N THR A 246 -9.26 -10.81 10.43
CA THR A 246 -10.44 -10.01 10.83
C THR A 246 -10.04 -8.82 11.69
N ARG A 247 -9.06 -8.99 12.60
CA ARG A 247 -8.57 -7.86 13.39
C ARG A 247 -7.91 -6.82 12.50
N SER A 248 -7.07 -7.24 11.55
CA SER A 248 -6.45 -6.31 10.59
C SER A 248 -7.50 -5.55 9.77
N VAL A 249 -8.58 -6.22 9.34
CA VAL A 249 -9.70 -5.58 8.62
C VAL A 249 -10.46 -4.55 9.48
N LEU A 250 -10.51 -4.74 10.80
CA LEU A 250 -11.22 -3.83 11.71
C LEU A 250 -10.34 -2.68 12.24
N ASP A 251 -9.02 -2.86 12.22
CA ASP A 251 -8.04 -1.86 12.66
C ASP A 251 -7.67 -0.89 11.52
N GLY A 252 -7.81 -1.31 10.26
CA GLY A 252 -7.65 -0.47 9.06
C GLY A 252 -8.87 0.42 8.83
#